data_AF-A0A0D6N293-F1
#
_entry.id   AF-A0A0D6N293-F1
#
_cell.length_a   1.000
_cell.length_b   1.000
_cell.length_c   1.000
_cell.angle_alpha   90.00
_cell.angle_beta   90.00
_cell.angle_gamma   90.00
#
_symmetry.space_group_name_H-M   'P 1'
#
loop_
_entity.id
_entity.type
_entity.pdbx_description
1 polymer ?
#
loop_
_entity_poly.entity_id
_entity_poly.type
_entity_poly.pdbx_seq_one_letter_code
_entity_poly.pdbx_strand_id
1 'polypeptide(L)'
;MRAALAHRQIGVFLVVAGALALAVAWWVEHVLHIMPCELCLVERWPWRILILIGAVDILLPGLAGGPILWLSVPLLLASLGLAFCHAGVEWQWWPSPLPGCHAPQITGTTMAERLASMPLLPGKPCDYPTYLIPGLPLSMSVMGGLYAAAVLGVFLSMKNRARRAERRIFH
;
A
#
# COMPACT_ATOMS: atom_id res chain seq x y z
N MET A 1 29.55 -13.83 3.92
CA MET A 1 28.98 -13.70 2.55
C MET A 1 27.53 -14.18 2.42
N ARG A 2 27.15 -15.39 2.87
CA ARG A 2 25.78 -15.92 2.69
C ARG A 2 24.67 -15.09 3.38
N ALA A 3 24.92 -14.60 4.60
CA ALA A 3 23.96 -13.76 5.32
C ALA A 3 23.74 -12.40 4.62
N ALA A 4 24.79 -11.74 4.14
CA ALA A 4 24.67 -10.47 3.40
C ALA A 4 23.90 -10.64 2.07
N LEU A 5 24.09 -11.78 1.38
CA LEU A 5 23.35 -12.10 0.16
C LEU A 5 21.85 -12.34 0.44
N ALA A 6 21.53 -13.04 1.54
CA ALA A 6 20.15 -13.29 1.96
C ALA A 6 19.40 -11.99 2.32
N HIS A 7 20.06 -11.03 2.98
CA HIS A 7 19.46 -9.73 3.27
C HIS A 7 19.22 -8.93 2.00
N ARG A 8 20.21 -8.87 1.10
CA ARG A 8 20.06 -8.21 -0.21
C ARG A 8 18.89 -8.76 -1.04
N GLN A 9 18.65 -10.07 -0.99
CA GLN A 9 17.48 -10.68 -1.65
C GLN A 9 16.15 -10.20 -1.05
N ILE A 10 16.09 -9.99 0.26
CA ILE A 10 14.91 -9.45 0.94
C ILE A 10 14.70 -7.98 0.55
N GLY A 11 15.76 -7.17 0.56
CA GLY A 11 15.69 -5.77 0.11
C GLY A 11 15.17 -5.64 -1.33
N VAL A 12 15.73 -6.45 -2.25
CA VAL A 12 15.26 -6.49 -3.67
C VAL A 12 13.80 -6.91 -3.76
N PHE A 13 13.40 -7.94 -3.00
CA PHE A 13 12.00 -8.38 -2.97
C PHE A 13 11.05 -7.25 -2.54
N LEU A 14 11.39 -6.51 -1.49
CA LEU A 14 10.56 -5.39 -0.99
C LEU A 14 10.45 -4.25 -2.01
N VAL A 15 11.56 -3.89 -2.68
CA VAL A 15 11.56 -2.86 -3.74
C VAL A 15 10.68 -3.29 -4.89
N VAL A 16 10.85 -4.51 -5.39
CA VAL A 16 10.07 -5.02 -6.52
C VAL A 16 8.58 -5.11 -6.14
N ALA A 17 8.26 -5.58 -4.94
CA ALA A 17 6.88 -5.68 -4.48
C ALA A 17 6.21 -4.32 -4.37
N GLY A 18 6.87 -3.34 -3.74
CA GLY A 18 6.34 -1.98 -3.65
C GLY A 18 6.23 -1.29 -5.01
N ALA A 19 7.22 -1.46 -5.89
CA ALA A 19 7.19 -0.91 -7.24
C ALA A 19 6.03 -1.50 -8.05
N LEU A 20 5.77 -2.81 -7.93
CA LEU A 20 4.66 -3.47 -8.60
C LEU A 20 3.31 -2.92 -8.11
N ALA A 21 3.12 -2.77 -6.79
CA ALA A 21 1.90 -2.20 -6.24
C ALA A 21 1.63 -0.77 -6.75
N LEU A 22 2.66 0.09 -6.75
CA LEU A 22 2.53 1.46 -7.25
C LEU A 22 2.34 1.51 -8.76
N ALA A 23 3.01 0.63 -9.52
CA ALA A 23 2.85 0.53 -10.96
C ALA A 23 1.41 0.17 -11.34
N VAL A 24 0.79 -0.79 -10.65
CA VAL A 24 -0.63 -1.13 -10.86
C VAL A 24 -1.53 0.06 -10.53
N ALA A 25 -1.28 0.75 -9.40
CA ALA A 25 -2.08 1.92 -9.02
C ALA A 25 -1.99 3.06 -10.04
N TRP A 26 -0.79 3.34 -10.57
CA TRP A 26 -0.60 4.35 -11.61
C TRP A 26 -1.14 3.92 -12.96
N TRP A 27 -1.06 2.64 -13.30
CA TRP A 27 -1.68 2.09 -14.51
C TRP A 27 -3.20 2.30 -14.50
N VAL A 28 -3.86 1.98 -13.37
CA VAL A 28 -5.30 2.20 -13.19
C VAL A 28 -5.66 3.69 -13.33
N GLU A 29 -4.84 4.57 -12.76
CA GLU A 29 -5.07 6.01 -12.80
C GLU A 29 -4.87 6.62 -14.20
N HIS A 30 -3.77 6.28 -14.88
CA HIS A 30 -3.38 6.94 -16.13
C HIS A 30 -3.86 6.22 -17.39
N VAL A 31 -4.05 4.90 -17.34
CA VAL A 31 -4.43 4.08 -18.50
C VAL A 31 -5.92 3.74 -18.48
N LEU A 32 -6.46 3.39 -17.30
CA LEU A 32 -7.90 3.13 -17.16
C LEU A 32 -8.69 4.41 -16.83
N HIS A 33 -8.01 5.54 -16.63
CA HIS A 33 -8.59 6.84 -16.29
C HIS A 33 -9.52 6.79 -15.05
N ILE A 34 -9.22 5.89 -14.11
CA ILE A 34 -9.99 5.76 -12.87
C ILE A 34 -9.36 6.67 -11.82
N MET A 35 -10.09 7.72 -11.44
CA MET A 35 -9.61 8.67 -10.43
C MET A 35 -9.42 7.99 -9.07
N PRO A 36 -8.28 8.21 -8.40
CA PRO A 36 -8.06 7.67 -7.08
C PRO A 36 -8.94 8.39 -6.07
N CYS A 37 -9.35 7.65 -5.04
CA CYS A 37 -9.96 8.20 -3.85
C CYS A 37 -8.87 8.65 -2.86
N GLU A 38 -9.21 9.50 -1.88
CA GLU A 38 -8.23 9.96 -0.88
C GLU A 38 -7.61 8.78 -0.11
N LEU A 39 -8.43 7.81 0.29
CA LEU A 39 -7.95 6.62 1.00
C LEU A 39 -7.02 5.76 0.14
N CYS A 40 -7.31 5.67 -1.16
CA CYS A 40 -6.48 5.01 -2.17
C CYS A 40 -5.09 5.66 -2.26
N LEU A 41 -5.00 6.99 -2.10
CA LEU A 41 -3.73 7.72 -2.08
C LEU A 41 -2.97 7.47 -0.77
N VAL A 42 -3.68 7.38 0.35
CA VAL A 42 -3.08 7.04 1.66
C VAL A 42 -2.48 5.64 1.63
N GLU A 43 -3.14 4.66 1.02
CA GLU A 43 -2.65 3.28 0.86
C GLU A 43 -1.36 3.17 0.04
N ARG A 44 -1.02 4.19 -0.78
CA ARG A 44 0.24 4.21 -1.53
C ARG A 44 1.46 4.52 -0.66
N TRP A 45 1.28 5.19 0.48
CA TRP A 45 2.39 5.59 1.36
C TRP A 45 3.15 4.43 1.97
N PRO A 46 2.51 3.39 2.56
CA PRO A 46 3.21 2.21 3.05
C PRO A 46 4.15 1.60 2.02
N TRP A 47 3.73 1.48 0.76
CA TRP A 47 4.53 0.93 -0.33
C TRP A 47 5.72 1.81 -0.70
N ARG A 48 5.55 3.15 -0.71
CA ARG A 48 6.67 4.09 -0.92
C ARG A 48 7.75 3.95 0.15
N ILE A 49 7.34 3.86 1.41
CA ILE A 49 8.26 3.69 2.54
C ILE A 49 8.94 2.31 2.46
N LEU A 50 8.21 1.27 2.05
CA LEU A 50 8.73 -0.08 1.87
C LEU A 50 9.84 -0.13 0.79
N ILE A 51 9.66 0.58 -0.32
CA ILE A 51 10.68 0.72 -1.38
C ILE A 51 11.93 1.40 -0.81
N LEU A 52 11.77 2.48 -0.03
CA LEU A 52 12.92 3.17 0.58
C LEU A 52 13.69 2.25 1.53
N ILE A 53 12.99 1.48 2.38
CA ILE A 53 13.64 0.52 3.28
C ILE A 53 14.40 -0.56 2.48
N GLY A 54 13.78 -1.10 1.44
CA GLY A 54 14.43 -2.09 0.58
C GLY A 54 15.65 -1.52 -0.17
N ALA A 55 15.57 -0.29 -0.66
CA ALA A 55 16.69 0.39 -1.33
C ALA A 55 17.85 0.65 -0.38
N VAL A 56 17.58 1.11 0.85
CA VAL A 56 18.60 1.32 1.89
C VAL A 56 19.30 0.01 2.24
N ASP A 57 18.56 -1.10 2.37
CA ASP A 57 19.15 -2.43 2.64
C ASP A 57 20.07 -2.92 1.52
N ILE A 58 19.73 -2.62 0.25
CA ILE A 58 20.58 -2.95 -0.91
C ILE A 58 21.87 -2.12 -0.93
N LEU A 59 21.79 -0.82 -0.61
CA LEU A 59 22.91 0.11 -0.69
C LEU A 59 23.87 0.02 0.51
N LEU A 60 23.35 -0.31 1.70
CA LEU A 60 24.13 -0.38 2.94
C LEU A 60 24.04 -1.79 3.59
N PRO A 61 24.58 -2.82 2.92
CA PRO A 61 24.52 -4.19 3.42
C PRO A 61 25.38 -4.33 4.69
N GLY A 62 24.73 -4.38 5.86
CA GLY A 62 25.39 -4.58 7.16
C GLY A 62 24.96 -3.62 8.27
N LEU A 63 24.70 -2.35 7.94
CA LEU A 63 24.06 -1.39 8.88
C LEU A 63 22.56 -1.68 9.04
N ALA A 64 21.93 -2.14 7.96
CA ALA A 64 20.50 -2.43 7.83
C ALA A 64 20.14 -3.91 7.99
N GLY A 65 21.13 -4.82 7.92
CA GLY A 65 21.00 -6.24 7.58
C GLY A 65 20.32 -7.15 8.61
N GLY A 66 19.29 -6.69 9.29
CA GLY A 66 18.54 -7.46 10.26
C GLY A 66 17.41 -6.65 10.87
N PRO A 67 17.71 -5.58 11.62
CA PRO A 67 16.74 -4.81 12.40
C PRO A 67 15.87 -3.88 11.55
N ILE A 68 16.45 -3.13 10.60
CA ILE A 68 15.67 -2.14 9.84
C ILE A 68 14.60 -2.80 8.98
N LEU A 69 14.89 -4.00 8.47
CA LEU A 69 13.92 -4.79 7.71
C LEU A 69 12.69 -5.16 8.56
N TRP A 70 12.79 -5.22 9.89
CA TRP A 70 11.63 -5.42 10.75
C TRP A 70 10.65 -4.26 10.72
N LEU A 71 11.07 -3.05 10.34
CA LEU A 71 10.16 -1.92 10.11
C LEU A 71 9.20 -2.18 8.93
N SER A 72 9.53 -3.12 8.04
CA SER A 72 8.62 -3.56 6.97
C SER A 72 7.35 -4.22 7.52
N VAL A 73 7.43 -4.88 8.68
CA VAL A 73 6.28 -5.58 9.29
C VAL A 73 5.17 -4.61 9.72
N PRO A 74 5.41 -3.58 10.56
CA PRO A 74 4.36 -2.64 10.92
C PRO A 74 3.84 -1.86 9.71
N LEU A 75 4.65 -1.61 8.67
CA LEU A 75 4.18 -0.96 7.44
C LEU A 75 3.22 -1.85 6.63
N LEU A 76 3.54 -3.14 6.48
CA LEU A 76 2.66 -4.09 5.80
C LEU A 76 1.38 -4.34 6.61
N LEU A 77 1.48 -4.38 7.94
CA LEU A 77 0.30 -4.44 8.82
C LEU A 77 -0.54 -3.17 8.74
N ALA A 78 0.08 -1.99 8.67
CA ALA A 78 -0.63 -0.74 8.45
C ALA A 78 -1.32 -0.74 7.08
N SER A 79 -0.66 -1.23 6.03
CA SER A 79 -1.28 -1.39 4.70
C SER A 79 -2.47 -2.35 4.73
N LEU A 80 -2.38 -3.45 5.48
CA LEU A 80 -3.49 -4.39 5.69
C LEU A 80 -4.65 -3.74 6.45
N GLY A 81 -4.35 -3.01 7.51
CA GLY A 81 -5.33 -2.27 8.30
C GLY A 81 -6.04 -1.21 7.46
N LEU A 82 -5.30 -0.45 6.65
CA LEU A 82 -5.86 0.53 5.71
C LEU A 82 -6.77 -0.14 4.69
N ALA A 83 -6.33 -1.24 4.07
CA ALA A 83 -7.14 -1.99 3.12
C ALA A 83 -8.42 -2.57 3.75
N PHE A 84 -8.35 -3.06 4.99
CA PHE A 84 -9.52 -3.51 5.74
C PHE A 84 -10.49 -2.35 6.03
N CYS A 85 -9.96 -1.22 6.50
CA CYS A 85 -10.73 0.00 6.70
C CYS A 85 -11.42 0.43 5.40
N HIS A 86 -10.71 0.42 4.30
CA HIS A 86 -11.22 0.82 2.99
C HIS A 86 -12.28 -0.14 2.46
N ALA A 87 -12.05 -1.45 2.56
CA ALA A 87 -13.04 -2.46 2.19
C ALA A 87 -14.31 -2.32 3.04
N GLY A 88 -14.20 -2.04 4.34
CA GLY A 88 -15.36 -1.80 5.19
C GLY A 88 -16.10 -0.50 4.85
N VAL A 89 -15.40 0.54 4.39
CA VAL A 89 -16.03 1.74 3.82
C VAL A 89 -16.80 1.40 2.54
N GLU A 90 -16.21 0.65 1.63
CA GLU A 90 -16.87 0.20 0.38
C GLU A 90 -18.08 -0.71 0.67
N TRP A 91 -18.01 -1.55 1.71
CA TRP A 91 -19.12 -2.39 2.18
C TRP A 91 -20.12 -1.66 3.09
N GLN A 92 -19.93 -0.36 3.32
CA GLN A 92 -20.82 0.48 4.13
C GLN A 92 -20.93 0.03 5.60
N TRP A 93 -19.89 -0.64 6.12
CA TRP A 93 -19.82 -1.00 7.54
C TRP A 93 -19.57 0.22 8.42
N TRP A 94 -18.83 1.20 7.92
CA TRP A 94 -18.55 2.48 8.58
C TRP A 94 -18.30 3.59 7.55
N PRO A 95 -18.50 4.86 7.91
CA PRO A 95 -18.14 5.99 7.06
C PRO A 95 -16.62 6.10 6.92
N SER A 96 -16.16 6.73 5.83
CA SER A 96 -14.74 6.99 5.65
C SER A 96 -14.16 7.83 6.80
N PRO A 97 -12.99 7.49 7.35
CA PRO A 97 -12.33 8.29 8.38
C PRO A 97 -11.75 9.60 7.85
N LEU A 98 -11.61 9.72 6.51
CA LEU A 98 -11.01 10.89 5.88
C LEU A 98 -12.10 11.87 5.40
N PRO A 99 -12.00 13.16 5.72
CA PRO A 99 -13.02 14.15 5.38
C PRO A 99 -13.13 14.41 3.88
N GLY A 100 -12.05 14.24 3.10
CA GLY A 100 -12.08 14.43 1.65
C GLY A 100 -12.72 13.26 0.88
N CYS A 101 -12.99 12.14 1.55
CA CYS A 101 -13.82 11.06 1.01
C CYS A 101 -15.33 11.35 1.10
N HIS A 102 -15.73 12.34 1.89
CA HIS A 102 -17.14 12.67 2.12
C HIS A 102 -17.66 13.56 0.99
N ALA A 103 -18.98 13.60 0.82
CA ALA A 103 -19.58 14.49 -0.17
C ALA A 103 -19.15 15.95 0.09
N PRO A 104 -18.63 16.67 -0.92
CA PRO A 104 -18.19 18.04 -0.75
C PRO A 104 -19.37 18.91 -0.29
N GLN A 105 -19.15 19.66 0.78
CA GLN A 105 -20.13 20.62 1.29
C GLN A 105 -20.09 21.86 0.41
N ILE A 106 -20.94 21.90 -0.62
CA ILE A 106 -21.10 23.06 -1.49
C ILE A 106 -21.77 24.17 -0.67
N THR A 107 -21.02 25.18 -0.30
CA THR A 107 -21.51 26.36 0.44
C THR A 107 -21.71 27.53 -0.51
N GLY A 108 -22.62 28.44 -0.15
CA GLY A 108 -22.94 29.63 -0.95
C GLY A 108 -24.41 29.72 -1.33
N THR A 109 -24.88 30.96 -1.45
CA THR A 109 -26.25 31.29 -1.88
C THR A 109 -26.31 31.58 -3.37
N THR A 110 -25.21 32.06 -3.95
CA THR A 110 -25.10 32.36 -5.38
C THR A 110 -24.37 31.26 -6.14
N MET A 111 -24.58 31.17 -7.46
CA MET A 111 -23.90 30.18 -8.29
C MET A 111 -22.37 30.38 -8.31
N ALA A 112 -21.90 31.63 -8.28
CA ALA A 112 -20.48 31.95 -8.23
C ALA A 112 -19.82 31.46 -6.93
N GLU A 113 -20.48 31.65 -5.77
CA GLU A 113 -19.99 31.14 -4.48
C GLU A 113 -19.93 29.61 -4.46
N ARG A 114 -20.94 28.95 -5.03
CA ARG A 114 -21.01 27.47 -5.12
C ARG A 114 -19.93 26.89 -6.03
N LEU A 115 -19.62 27.55 -7.14
CA LEU A 115 -18.52 27.17 -8.02
C LEU A 115 -17.16 27.39 -7.35
N ALA A 116 -17.00 28.47 -6.59
CA ALA A 116 -15.79 28.75 -5.84
C ALA A 116 -15.55 27.77 -4.67
N SER A 117 -16.60 27.16 -4.12
CA SER A 117 -16.49 26.17 -3.04
C SER A 117 -16.29 24.73 -3.54
N MET A 118 -16.25 24.49 -4.86
CA MET A 118 -15.96 23.17 -5.41
C MET A 118 -14.47 22.81 -5.30
N PRO A 119 -14.13 21.54 -5.01
CA PRO A 119 -12.75 21.10 -5.00
C PRO A 119 -12.12 21.21 -6.39
N LEU A 120 -10.89 21.73 -6.44
CA LEU A 120 -10.12 21.94 -7.68
C LEU A 120 -9.87 20.66 -8.49
N LEU A 121 -9.77 19.51 -7.81
CA LEU A 121 -9.69 18.20 -8.45
C LEU A 121 -10.87 17.34 -8.00
N PRO A 122 -11.67 16.80 -8.93
CA PRO A 122 -12.74 15.88 -8.60
C PRO A 122 -12.16 14.54 -8.13
N GLY A 123 -12.37 14.21 -6.86
CA GLY A 123 -12.09 12.88 -6.31
C GLY A 123 -13.33 12.00 -6.34
N LYS A 124 -13.16 10.69 -6.58
CA LYS A 124 -14.26 9.74 -6.37
C LYS A 124 -14.50 9.56 -4.86
N PRO A 125 -15.75 9.34 -4.41
CA PRO A 125 -16.01 8.96 -3.03
C PRO A 125 -15.32 7.62 -2.71
N CYS A 126 -14.85 7.47 -1.46
CA CYS A 126 -14.17 6.25 -1.00
C CYS A 126 -15.13 5.08 -0.85
N ASP A 127 -16.42 5.38 -0.71
CA ASP A 127 -17.53 4.44 -0.58
C ASP A 127 -17.88 3.73 -1.89
N TYR A 128 -17.38 4.23 -3.02
CA TYR A 128 -17.65 3.64 -4.34
C TYR A 128 -16.53 2.68 -4.76
N PRO A 129 -16.78 1.35 -4.74
CA PRO A 129 -15.76 0.35 -5.02
C PRO A 129 -15.32 0.38 -6.48
N THR A 130 -14.04 0.11 -6.71
CA THR A 130 -13.46 -0.04 -8.05
C THR A 130 -13.09 -1.49 -8.31
N TYR A 131 -13.73 -2.11 -9.31
CA TYR A 131 -13.46 -3.48 -9.72
C TYR A 131 -12.63 -3.50 -11.00
N LEU A 132 -11.40 -4.05 -10.94
CA LEU A 132 -10.53 -4.15 -12.13
C LEU A 132 -10.87 -5.35 -13.01
N ILE A 133 -11.36 -6.44 -12.42
CA ILE A 133 -11.59 -7.70 -13.12
C ILE A 133 -13.10 -7.91 -13.26
N PRO A 134 -13.63 -7.90 -14.49
CA PRO A 134 -15.04 -8.18 -14.72
C PRO A 134 -15.43 -9.55 -14.16
N GLY A 135 -16.45 -9.60 -13.30
CA GLY A 135 -16.97 -10.85 -12.72
C GLY A 135 -16.32 -11.30 -11.39
N LEU A 136 -15.29 -10.62 -10.90
CA LEU A 136 -14.77 -10.85 -9.54
C LEU A 136 -15.33 -9.80 -8.57
N PRO A 137 -15.97 -10.20 -7.46
CA PRO A 137 -16.48 -9.27 -6.44
C PRO A 137 -15.36 -8.77 -5.52
N LEU A 138 -14.17 -8.51 -6.06
CA LEU A 138 -13.00 -8.02 -5.32
C LEU A 138 -12.65 -6.62 -5.81
N SER A 139 -12.85 -5.64 -4.93
CA SER A 139 -12.43 -4.26 -5.19
C SER A 139 -10.91 -4.15 -5.14
N MET A 140 -10.40 -3.05 -5.71
CA MET A 140 -8.98 -2.74 -5.73
C MET A 140 -8.37 -2.66 -4.33
N SER A 141 -9.12 -2.12 -3.36
CA SER A 141 -8.73 -2.05 -1.94
C SER A 141 -8.50 -3.45 -1.35
N VAL A 142 -9.43 -4.38 -1.57
CA VAL A 142 -9.35 -5.78 -1.10
C VAL A 142 -8.18 -6.50 -1.77
N MET A 143 -8.00 -6.31 -3.09
CA MET A 143 -6.85 -6.89 -3.81
C MET A 143 -5.52 -6.34 -3.28
N GLY A 144 -5.45 -5.04 -2.97
CA GLY A 144 -4.29 -4.41 -2.33
C GLY A 144 -3.99 -4.98 -0.95
N GLY A 145 -5.02 -5.23 -0.14
CA GLY A 145 -4.91 -5.90 1.15
C GLY A 145 -4.40 -7.34 1.03
N LEU A 146 -4.99 -8.14 0.13
CA LEU A 146 -4.53 -9.51 -0.15
C LEU A 146 -3.07 -9.53 -0.62
N TYR A 147 -2.68 -8.56 -1.45
CA TYR A 147 -1.30 -8.39 -1.90
C TYR A 147 -0.36 -8.07 -0.72
N ALA A 148 -0.75 -7.14 0.16
CA ALA A 148 0.02 -6.84 1.38
C ALA A 148 0.19 -8.06 2.28
N ALA A 149 -0.87 -8.87 2.47
CA ALA A 149 -0.80 -10.13 3.22
C ALA A 149 0.18 -11.13 2.57
N ALA A 150 0.11 -11.30 1.25
CA ALA A 150 1.01 -12.18 0.52
C ALA A 150 2.48 -11.73 0.66
N VAL A 151 2.75 -10.44 0.48
CA VAL A 151 4.09 -9.86 0.64
C VAL A 151 4.61 -10.05 2.07
N LEU A 152 3.77 -9.84 3.09
CA LEU A 152 4.12 -10.07 4.48
C LEU A 152 4.46 -11.55 4.75
N GLY A 153 3.64 -12.48 4.24
CA GLY A 153 3.90 -13.92 4.37
C GLY A 153 5.21 -14.36 3.73
N VAL A 154 5.49 -13.88 2.51
CA VAL A 154 6.76 -14.16 1.82
C VAL A 154 7.94 -13.55 2.56
N PHE A 155 7.83 -12.29 3.01
CA PHE A 155 8.87 -11.62 3.80
C PHE A 155 9.22 -12.41 5.07
N LEU A 156 8.22 -12.83 5.85
CA LEU A 156 8.42 -13.62 7.06
C LEU A 156 9.06 -14.98 6.76
N SER A 157 8.64 -15.64 5.67
CA SER A 157 9.24 -16.89 5.20
C SER A 157 10.72 -16.71 4.85
N MET A 158 11.07 -15.65 4.11
CA MET A 158 12.46 -15.32 3.76
C MET A 158 13.30 -15.04 5.01
N LYS A 159 12.80 -14.25 5.97
CA LYS A 159 13.50 -13.98 7.24
C LYS A 159 13.70 -15.26 8.06
N ASN A 160 12.70 -16.14 8.12
CA ASN A 160 12.81 -17.42 8.82
C ASN A 160 13.85 -18.34 8.17
N ARG A 161 13.92 -18.38 6.84
CA ARG A 161 14.95 -19.13 6.11
C ARG A 161 16.35 -18.57 6.37
N ALA A 162 16.52 -17.26 6.34
CA ALA A 162 17.79 -16.59 6.65
C ALA A 162 18.26 -16.93 8.08
N ARG A 163 17.38 -16.80 9.08
CA ARG A 163 17.67 -17.16 10.48
C ARG A 163 18.05 -18.64 10.67
N ARG A 164 17.36 -19.56 9.97
CA ARG A 164 17.69 -21.00 10.04
C ARG A 164 19.05 -21.32 9.41
N ALA A 165 19.40 -20.65 8.32
CA ALA A 165 20.71 -20.82 7.67
C ALA A 165 21.85 -20.35 8.57
N GLU A 166 21.65 -19.28 9.35
CA GLU A 166 22.62 -18.82 10.35
C GLU A 166 22.79 -19.83 11.50
N ARG A 167 21.69 -20.36 12.06
CA ARG A 167 21.76 -21.33 13.17
C ARG A 167 22.47 -22.64 12.82
N ARG A 168 22.38 -23.11 11.57
CA ARG A 168 23.06 -24.33 11.09
C ARG A 168 24.57 -24.18 10.93
N ILE A 169 25.12 -22.96 11.00
CA ILE A 169 26.57 -22.72 10.90
C ILE A 169 27.24 -22.80 12.28
N PHE A 170 26.46 -22.59 13.35
CA PHE A 170 26.96 -22.58 14.74
C PHE A 170 26.75 -23.92 15.49
N HIS A 171 26.17 -24.92 14.83
CA HIS A 171 26.07 -26.31 15.29
C HIS A 171 26.79 -27.21 14.30
#